data_AF-A0A936P018-F1
#
_entry.id   AF-A0A936P018-F1
#
_cell.length_a   1.000
_cell.length_b   1.000
_cell.length_c   1.000
_cell.angle_alpha   90.00
_cell.angle_beta   90.00
_cell.angle_gamma   90.00
#
_symmetry.space_group_name_H-M   'P 1'
#
loop_
_entity.id
_entity.type
_entity.pdbx_description
1 polymer ?
#
loop_
_entity_poly.entity_id
_entity_poly.type
_entity_poly.pdbx_seq_one_letter_code
_entity_poly.pdbx_strand_id
1 'polypeptide(L)'
;MPSSVDGMSIRRWGAWLLLAASGLAGAAQTQQRLILQTSPLAGFQHYAGRALFPLMAVGDALRLLREPANPHDDKAVRVEWRGAQIGYAPRADNVDLARLMDRGTAVEARILHLQNSRDPWKRVIMEIYVLESASP
;
A
#
# COMPACT_ATOMS: atom_id res chain seq x y z
N MET A 1 12.42 -74.67 -27.97
CA MET A 1 11.29 -73.73 -28.09
C MET A 1 10.74 -73.45 -26.71
N PRO A 2 10.26 -72.23 -26.44
CA PRO A 2 10.83 -70.90 -26.64
C PRO A 2 11.18 -70.32 -25.24
N SER A 3 11.59 -69.09 -24.96
CA SER A 3 11.70 -67.80 -25.65
C SER A 3 12.54 -66.95 -24.68
N SER A 4 13.61 -66.31 -25.15
CA SER A 4 13.64 -64.88 -25.49
C SER A 4 13.56 -64.00 -24.23
N VAL A 5 14.37 -62.96 -24.04
CA VAL A 5 14.66 -61.88 -24.99
C VAL A 5 15.92 -61.15 -24.47
N ASP A 6 16.88 -60.95 -25.38
CA ASP A 6 17.69 -59.77 -25.68
C ASP A 6 18.13 -58.85 -24.51
N GLY A 7 19.38 -58.43 -24.39
CA GLY A 7 20.35 -58.11 -25.43
C GLY A 7 20.61 -56.60 -25.46
N MET A 8 21.90 -56.25 -25.59
CA MET A 8 22.42 -54.97 -26.09
C MET A 8 22.84 -53.87 -25.08
N SER A 9 24.11 -53.99 -24.65
CA SER A 9 25.19 -53.00 -24.83
C SER A 9 24.80 -51.52 -24.99
N ILE A 10 25.25 -50.67 -24.06
CA ILE A 10 25.39 -49.22 -24.27
C ILE A 10 26.89 -48.84 -24.19
N ARG A 11 27.39 -48.31 -25.31
CA ARG A 11 28.73 -47.74 -25.51
C ARG A 11 28.71 -46.25 -25.15
N ARG A 12 29.82 -45.77 -24.55
CA ARG A 12 30.10 -44.41 -24.02
C ARG A 12 30.16 -43.31 -25.09
N TRP A 13 29.35 -42.25 -25.06
CA TRP A 13 29.54 -41.00 -25.86
C TRP A 13 28.84 -39.77 -25.21
N GLY A 14 29.51 -38.61 -25.13
CA GLY A 14 28.89 -37.30 -25.49
C GLY A 14 28.47 -36.26 -24.43
N ALA A 15 29.26 -35.18 -24.34
CA ALA A 15 28.89 -33.75 -24.43
C ALA A 15 28.21 -32.95 -23.29
N TRP A 16 28.95 -31.91 -22.85
CA TRP A 16 28.60 -30.52 -22.51
C TRP A 16 27.14 -30.14 -22.21
N LEU A 17 26.92 -29.61 -21.00
CA LEU A 17 25.86 -28.64 -20.71
C LEU A 17 26.40 -27.57 -19.73
N LEU A 18 26.95 -26.49 -20.31
CA LEU A 18 26.99 -25.18 -19.68
C LEU A 18 25.54 -24.69 -19.59
N LEU A 19 24.87 -24.92 -18.46
CA LEU A 19 23.53 -24.38 -18.22
C LEU A 19 23.66 -22.97 -17.65
N ALA A 20 23.21 -22.03 -18.47
CA ALA A 20 23.18 -20.59 -18.27
C ALA A 20 22.61 -20.18 -16.90
N ALA A 21 23.47 -19.63 -16.04
CA ALA A 21 23.06 -18.90 -14.85
C ALA A 21 22.82 -17.42 -15.18
N SER A 22 21.89 -17.13 -16.09
CA SER A 22 21.52 -15.75 -16.43
C SER A 22 20.01 -15.67 -16.49
N GLY A 23 19.38 -15.50 -15.32
CA GLY A 23 17.93 -15.30 -15.29
C GLY A 23 17.24 -15.32 -13.94
N LEU A 24 17.81 -14.73 -12.88
CA LEU A 24 17.06 -14.48 -11.63
C LEU A 24 17.51 -13.18 -10.95
N ALA A 25 17.73 -12.10 -11.71
CA ALA A 25 17.60 -10.77 -11.14
C ALA A 25 16.16 -10.32 -11.42
N GLY A 26 15.23 -10.69 -10.54
CA GLY A 26 13.90 -10.10 -10.58
C GLY A 26 14.06 -8.59 -10.46
N ALA A 27 13.70 -7.85 -11.50
CA ALA A 27 13.71 -6.40 -11.47
C ALA A 27 12.77 -5.98 -10.32
N ALA A 28 13.35 -5.50 -9.22
CA ALA A 28 12.57 -4.86 -8.18
C ALA A 28 11.94 -3.62 -8.82
N GLN A 29 10.64 -3.69 -9.13
CA GLN A 29 9.93 -2.53 -9.63
C GLN A 29 9.97 -1.45 -8.56
N THR A 30 10.65 -0.35 -8.84
CA THR A 30 10.63 0.83 -7.97
C THR A 30 9.21 1.38 -7.99
N GLN A 31 8.47 1.29 -6.89
CA GLN A 31 7.22 2.03 -6.76
C GLN A 31 7.53 3.52 -6.61
N GLN A 32 7.05 4.32 -7.55
CA GLN A 32 7.09 5.77 -7.44
C GLN A 32 5.90 6.24 -6.60
N ARG A 33 6.17 7.19 -5.70
CA ARG A 33 5.16 7.83 -4.86
C ARG A 33 4.92 9.22 -5.40
N LEU A 34 3.77 9.44 -6.02
CA LEU A 34 3.37 10.76 -6.49
C LEU A 34 2.44 11.39 -5.45
N ILE A 35 2.84 12.55 -4.92
CA ILE A 35 2.02 13.30 -3.96
C ILE A 35 0.74 13.74 -4.65
N LEU A 36 -0.40 13.31 -4.10
CA LEU A 36 -1.73 13.69 -4.56
C LEU A 36 -2.17 14.99 -3.88
N GLN A 37 -2.14 15.02 -2.55
CA GLN A 37 -2.58 16.17 -1.77
C GLN A 37 -2.06 16.14 -0.33
N THR A 38 -2.16 17.28 0.33
CA THR A 38 -2.02 17.42 1.78
C THR A 38 -3.38 17.79 2.36
N SER A 39 -3.83 17.11 3.43
CA SER A 39 -5.16 17.32 4.00
C SER A 39 -5.14 17.14 5.53
N PRO A 40 -5.90 17.95 6.30
CA PRO A 40 -6.03 17.74 7.74
C PRO A 40 -6.80 16.46 8.05
N LEU A 41 -6.57 15.88 9.22
CA LEU A 41 -7.36 14.74 9.69
C LEU A 41 -8.67 15.19 10.34
N ALA A 42 -9.80 14.74 9.80
CA ALA A 42 -11.11 15.02 10.37
C ALA A 42 -11.47 14.04 11.50
N GLY A 43 -12.13 14.54 12.54
CA GLY A 43 -12.71 13.71 13.60
C GLY A 43 -11.70 13.14 14.61
N PHE A 44 -10.44 13.56 14.58
CA PHE A 44 -9.35 13.02 15.41
C PHE A 44 -9.66 12.92 16.92
N GLN A 45 -10.48 13.85 17.42
CA GLN A 45 -10.90 13.92 18.81
C GLN A 45 -11.98 12.92 19.23
N HIS A 46 -12.74 12.37 18.27
CA HIS A 46 -13.88 11.48 18.53
C HIS A 46 -13.50 10.00 18.51
N TYR A 47 -12.31 9.68 18.01
CA TYR A 47 -11.79 8.31 17.90
C TYR A 47 -10.60 8.10 18.84
N ALA A 48 -9.91 6.97 18.68
CA ALA A 48 -8.71 6.63 19.44
C ALA A 48 -7.56 7.66 19.27
N GLY A 49 -7.67 8.56 18.28
CA GLY A 49 -6.67 9.57 17.94
C GLY A 49 -6.15 10.36 19.15
N ARG A 50 -7.02 10.84 20.05
CA ARG A 50 -6.57 11.63 21.21
C ARG A 50 -5.67 10.84 22.16
N ALA A 51 -5.98 9.58 22.43
CA ALA A 51 -5.18 8.72 23.31
C ALA A 51 -3.87 8.28 22.64
N LEU A 52 -3.90 8.11 21.31
CA LEU A 52 -2.75 7.63 20.53
C LEU A 52 -1.81 8.76 20.08
N PHE A 53 -2.25 10.02 20.09
CA PHE A 53 -1.46 11.18 19.63
C PHE A 53 -0.03 11.24 20.21
N PRO A 54 0.21 11.00 21.52
CA PRO A 54 1.56 11.04 22.06
C PRO A 54 2.51 9.96 21.50
N LEU A 55 1.96 8.92 20.85
CA LEU A 55 2.71 7.81 20.29
C LEU A 55 3.00 7.96 18.80
N MET A 56 2.40 8.98 18.16
CA MET A 56 2.54 9.23 16.72
C MET A 56 3.79 10.05 16.43
N ALA A 57 4.40 9.80 15.29
CA ALA A 57 5.51 10.58 14.76
C ALA A 57 5.24 11.07 13.34
N VAL A 58 5.87 12.19 12.96
CA VAL A 58 5.94 12.60 11.56
C VAL A 58 6.62 11.50 10.74
N GLY A 59 6.05 11.20 9.59
CA GLY A 59 6.47 10.11 8.71
C GLY A 59 5.75 8.79 8.96
N ASP A 60 5.01 8.64 10.05
CA ASP A 60 4.24 7.42 10.33
C ASP A 60 3.25 7.13 9.20
N ALA A 61 3.22 5.87 8.77
CA ALA A 61 2.31 5.40 7.73
C ALA A 61 0.86 5.40 8.23
N LEU A 62 -0.04 5.81 7.35
CA LEU A 62 -1.48 5.82 7.56
C LEU A 62 -2.15 4.96 6.48
N ARG A 63 -3.13 4.18 6.90
CA ARG A 63 -3.96 3.39 5.98
C ARG A 63 -5.24 4.14 5.68
N LEU A 64 -5.57 4.22 4.40
CA LEU A 64 -6.82 4.81 3.91
C LEU A 64 -7.76 3.68 3.49
N LEU A 65 -9.00 3.71 4.00
CA LEU A 65 -10.02 2.72 3.65
C LEU A 65 -11.29 3.40 3.15
N ARG A 66 -11.82 2.91 2.03
CA ARG A 66 -13.11 3.37 1.52
C ARG A 66 -14.26 2.81 2.35
N GLU A 67 -15.23 3.66 2.65
CA GLU A 67 -16.50 3.29 3.27
C GLU A 67 -17.68 3.81 2.41
N PRO A 68 -17.96 3.24 1.22
CA PRO A 68 -19.02 3.73 0.34
C PRO A 68 -20.43 3.58 0.92
N ALA A 69 -20.60 2.66 1.87
CA ALA A 69 -21.86 2.43 2.58
C ALA A 69 -21.96 3.25 3.89
N ASN A 70 -21.07 4.22 4.13
CA ASN A 70 -21.14 5.06 5.32
C ASN A 70 -22.44 5.89 5.30
N PRO A 71 -23.29 5.81 6.34
CA PRO A 71 -24.62 6.42 6.33
C PRO A 71 -24.61 7.95 6.31
N HIS A 72 -23.47 8.57 6.61
CA HIS A 72 -23.33 10.01 6.66
C HIS A 72 -22.71 10.62 5.41
N ASP A 73 -21.90 9.85 4.67
CA ASP A 73 -21.13 10.32 3.51
C ASP A 73 -20.62 9.14 2.66
N ASP A 74 -21.14 8.98 1.45
CA ASP A 74 -20.76 7.91 0.51
C ASP A 74 -19.30 8.02 0.01
N LYS A 75 -18.68 9.19 0.18
CA LYS A 75 -17.27 9.44 -0.15
C LYS A 75 -16.35 9.30 1.06
N ALA A 76 -16.84 8.76 2.17
CA ALA A 76 -16.05 8.58 3.37
C ALA A 76 -14.78 7.74 3.10
N VAL A 77 -13.65 8.28 3.55
CA VAL A 77 -12.35 7.58 3.57
C VAL A 77 -11.89 7.55 5.01
N ARG A 78 -11.98 6.38 5.64
CA ARG A 78 -11.49 6.14 7.00
C ARG A 78 -9.97 6.16 7.01
N VAL A 79 -9.41 6.78 8.04
CA VAL A 79 -7.97 6.86 8.27
C VAL A 79 -7.63 6.03 9.50
N GLU A 80 -6.66 5.14 9.35
CA GLU A 80 -6.13 4.30 10.42
C GLU A 80 -4.63 4.49 10.61
N TRP A 81 -4.20 4.44 11.87
CA TRP A 81 -2.79 4.34 12.26
C TRP A 81 -2.60 3.07 13.08
N ARG A 82 -1.67 2.21 12.66
CA ARG A 82 -1.39 0.89 13.28
C ARG A 82 -2.66 0.06 13.52
N GLY A 83 -3.59 0.09 12.56
CA GLY A 83 -4.88 -0.64 12.61
C GLY A 83 -5.96 0.00 13.48
N ALA A 84 -5.66 1.09 14.21
CA ALA A 84 -6.65 1.84 14.96
C ALA A 84 -7.24 2.97 14.11
N GLN A 85 -8.57 3.09 14.08
CA GLN A 85 -9.22 4.23 13.47
C GLN A 85 -8.91 5.51 14.25
N ILE A 86 -8.38 6.49 13.53
CA ILE A 86 -8.02 7.79 14.11
C ILE A 86 -8.83 8.94 13.51
N GLY A 87 -9.56 8.72 12.41
CA GLY A 87 -10.43 9.73 11.83
C GLY A 87 -10.82 9.44 10.38
N TYR A 88 -11.08 10.50 9.63
CA TYR A 88 -11.48 10.45 8.23
C TYR A 88 -10.76 11.54 7.41
N ALA A 89 -10.71 11.35 6.09
CA ALA A 89 -10.47 12.48 5.18
C ALA A 89 -11.62 13.50 5.31
N PRO A 90 -11.33 14.82 5.30
CA PRO A 90 -12.36 15.85 5.34
C PRO A 90 -13.30 15.77 4.14
N ARG A 91 -14.58 16.08 4.35
CA ARG A 91 -15.58 16.10 3.27
C ARG A 91 -15.24 17.03 2.10
N ALA A 92 -14.52 18.11 2.38
CA ALA A 92 -14.07 19.06 1.35
C ALA A 92 -13.04 18.44 0.39
N ASP A 93 -12.26 17.46 0.87
CA ASP A 93 -11.08 16.94 0.16
C ASP A 93 -11.25 15.46 -0.24
N ASN A 94 -12.33 14.79 0.19
CA ASN A 94 -12.51 13.35 0.02
C ASN A 94 -13.03 12.95 -1.37
N VAL A 95 -13.58 13.87 -2.16
CA VAL A 95 -14.27 13.53 -3.41
C VAL A 95 -13.34 12.87 -4.42
N ASP A 96 -12.20 13.50 -4.71
CA ASP A 96 -11.25 12.98 -5.70
C ASP A 96 -10.46 11.80 -5.16
N LEU A 97 -10.16 11.80 -3.87
CA LEU A 97 -9.57 10.65 -3.18
C LEU A 97 -10.46 9.41 -3.27
N ALA A 98 -11.75 9.56 -2.97
CA ALA A 98 -12.73 8.49 -3.05
C ALA A 98 -12.82 7.93 -4.47
N ARG A 99 -12.92 8.81 -5.48
CA ARG A 99 -12.96 8.42 -6.89
C ARG A 99 -11.72 7.66 -7.34
N LEU A 100 -10.53 8.06 -6.90
CA LEU A 100 -9.29 7.34 -7.21
C LEU A 100 -9.32 5.93 -6.62
N MET A 101 -9.67 5.82 -5.34
CA MET A 101 -9.76 4.53 -4.66
C MET A 101 -10.84 3.62 -5.28
N ASP A 102 -11.98 4.18 -5.66
CA ASP A 102 -13.10 3.44 -6.29
C ASP A 102 -12.70 2.89 -7.68
N ARG A 103 -11.74 3.51 -8.36
CA ARG A 103 -11.14 3.01 -9.60
C ARG A 103 -10.01 1.99 -9.38
N GLY A 104 -9.73 1.63 -8.14
CA GLY A 104 -8.66 0.70 -7.79
C GLY A 104 -7.26 1.34 -7.76
N THR A 105 -7.14 2.68 -7.79
CA THR A 105 -5.85 3.33 -7.61
C THR A 105 -5.33 3.08 -6.19
N ALA A 106 -4.12 2.53 -6.09
CA ALA A 106 -3.46 2.34 -4.81
C ALA A 106 -3.04 3.69 -4.24
N VAL A 107 -3.56 4.02 -3.06
CA VAL A 107 -3.24 5.25 -2.32
C VAL A 107 -2.70 4.89 -0.94
N GLU A 108 -1.71 5.65 -0.51
CA GLU A 108 -1.16 5.60 0.83
C GLU A 108 -1.12 7.01 1.41
N ALA A 109 -0.97 7.10 2.72
CA ALA A 109 -0.76 8.36 3.39
C ALA A 109 0.29 8.24 4.48
N ARG A 110 0.82 9.39 4.90
CA ARG A 110 1.67 9.49 6.08
C ARG A 110 1.36 10.74 6.87
N ILE A 111 1.73 10.74 8.13
CA ILE A 111 1.68 11.95 8.97
C ILE A 111 2.74 12.93 8.45
N LEU A 112 2.32 14.05 7.88
CA LEU A 112 3.20 15.12 7.40
C LEU A 112 3.60 16.05 8.55
N HIS A 113 2.62 16.45 9.36
CA HIS A 113 2.85 17.30 10.53
C HIS A 113 1.99 16.87 11.71
N LEU A 114 2.61 16.94 12.88
CA LEU A 114 1.94 16.89 14.18
C LEU A 114 2.12 18.25 14.84
N GLN A 115 1.02 18.89 15.23
CA GLN A 115 1.08 20.14 15.98
C GLN A 115 0.24 20.02 17.25
N ASN A 116 0.83 20.44 18.37
CA ASN A 116 0.10 20.56 19.62
C ASN A 116 -0.72 21.85 19.62
N SER A 117 -1.79 21.87 18.83
CA SER A 117 -2.71 22.99 18.72
C SER A 117 -3.91 22.83 19.67
N ARG A 118 -4.40 23.97 20.18
CA ARG A 118 -5.70 24.03 20.86
C ARG A 118 -6.84 23.66 19.91
N ASP A 119 -6.66 23.91 18.62
CA ASP A 119 -7.55 23.47 17.55
C ASP A 119 -7.28 21.99 17.19
N PRO A 120 -8.19 21.06 17.50
CA PRO A 120 -8.01 19.63 17.26
C PRO A 120 -7.87 19.27 15.78
N TRP A 121 -8.50 20.03 14.90
CA TRP A 121 -8.53 19.79 13.45
C TRP A 121 -7.18 20.02 12.79
N LYS A 122 -6.32 20.81 13.42
CA LYS A 122 -4.99 21.10 12.89
C LYS A 122 -3.94 20.14 13.40
N ARG A 123 -4.26 19.23 14.33
CA ARG A 123 -3.24 18.44 15.06
C ARG A 123 -2.48 17.46 14.20
N VAL A 124 -3.15 16.90 13.20
CA VAL A 124 -2.57 15.91 12.30
C VAL A 124 -2.83 16.37 10.87
N ILE A 125 -1.75 16.67 10.17
CA ILE A 125 -1.76 16.92 8.73
C ILE A 125 -1.23 15.68 8.05
N MET A 126 -1.96 15.19 7.04
CA MET A 126 -1.62 14.00 6.29
C MET A 126 -1.13 14.41 4.91
N GLU A 127 -0.09 13.74 4.42
CA GLU A 127 0.28 13.75 3.01
C GLU A 127 -0.19 12.45 2.38
N ILE A 128 -0.96 12.56 1.30
CA ILE A 128 -1.58 11.45 0.57
C ILE A 128 -0.88 11.34 -0.78
N TYR A 129 -0.54 10.11 -1.16
CA TYR A 129 0.16 9.82 -2.41
C TYR A 129 -0.40 8.58 -3.09
N VAL A 130 -0.34 8.57 -4.42
CA VAL A 130 -0.62 7.38 -5.23
C VAL A 130 0.66 6.55 -5.38
N LEU A 131 0.50 5.24 -5.39
CA LEU A 131 1.57 4.30 -5.70
C LEU A 131 1.50 3.98 -7.19
N GLU A 132 2.47 4.47 -7.95
CA GLU A 132 2.61 4.11 -9.35
C GLU A 132 3.72 3.06 -9.47
N SER A 133 3.39 1.91 -10.05
CA SER A 133 4.41 0.94 -10.45
C SER A 133 5.22 1.58 -11.58
N ALA A 134 6.51 1.88 -11.34
CA ALA A 134 7.38 2.30 -12.43
C ALA A 134 7.34 1.21 -13.51
N SER A 135 6.87 1.59 -14.70
CA SER A 135 7.03 0.76 -15.86
C SER A 135 8.53 0.60 -16.12
N PRO A 136 9.04 -0.63 -16.33
CA PRO A 136 10.44 -0.86 -16.66
C PRO A 136 10.83 -0.20 -17.99
#